data_AF-A7SKQ7-F1
#
_entry.id   AF-A7SKQ7-F1
#
_cell.length_a   1.000
_cell.length_b   1.000
_cell.length_c   1.000
_cell.angle_alpha   90.00
_cell.angle_beta   90.00
_cell.angle_gamma   90.00
#
_symmetry.space_group_name_H-M   'P 1'
#
loop_
_entity.id
_entity.type
_entity.pdbx_description
1 polymer ?
#
loop_
_entity_poly.entity_id
_entity_poly.type
_entity_poly.pdbx_seq_one_letter_code
_entity_poly.pdbx_strand_id
1 'polypeptide(L)'
;IYPGGYVTYIYPGGHVTCIYPGGYVTYIYPGGYVTWIYPGGYVTCIYPGGHVTCIYPGGYVTCIYPGGHVTCIYPGGHVTCIYPG
;
A
#
# COMPACT_ATOMS: atom_id res chain seq x y z
N ILE A 1 -6.42 -16.47 -16.94
CA ILE A 1 -6.26 -15.17 -17.65
C ILE A 1 -7.56 -14.40 -17.42
N TYR A 2 -7.53 -13.32 -16.65
CA TYR A 2 -8.72 -12.51 -16.36
C TYR A 2 -9.13 -11.69 -17.61
N PRO A 3 -10.41 -11.39 -17.84
CA PRO A 3 -10.90 -10.84 -19.12
C PRO A 3 -10.62 -9.34 -19.35
N GLY A 4 -9.82 -8.69 -18.51
CA GLY A 4 -9.32 -7.34 -18.71
C GLY A 4 -7.80 -7.40 -18.62
N GLY A 5 -7.11 -7.35 -19.76
CA GLY A 5 -5.66 -7.55 -19.81
C GLY A 5 -4.91 -6.58 -18.90
N TYR A 6 -3.86 -7.06 -18.22
CA TYR A 6 -2.93 -6.26 -17.43
C TYR A 6 -1.52 -6.45 -17.99
N VAL A 7 -0.67 -5.42 -17.84
CA VAL A 7 0.73 -5.49 -18.27
C VAL A 7 1.59 -5.82 -17.06
N THR A 8 2.50 -6.79 -17.20
CA THR A 8 3.45 -7.17 -16.15
C THR A 8 4.87 -6.86 -16.60
N TYR A 9 5.62 -6.16 -15.76
CA TYR A 9 7.07 -5.96 -15.89
C TYR A 9 7.77 -6.72 -14.78
N ILE A 10 8.78 -7.51 -15.15
CA ILE A 10 9.63 -8.24 -14.21
C ILE A 10 11.05 -7.72 -14.39
N TYR A 11 11.64 -7.23 -13.31
CA TYR A 11 12.96 -6.64 -13.32
C TYR A 11 13.99 -7.63 -12.75
N PRO A 12 15.27 -7.54 -13.20
CA PRO A 12 16.36 -8.24 -12.55
C PRO A 12 16.37 -7.96 -11.05
N GLY A 13 16.54 -9.01 -10.24
CA GLY A 13 16.44 -8.92 -8.78
C GLY A 13 15.06 -9.26 -8.22
N GLY A 14 14.02 -9.47 -9.05
CA GLY A 14 12.72 -10.02 -8.62
C GLY A 14 11.65 -8.97 -8.29
N HIS A 15 11.87 -7.70 -8.62
CA HIS A 15 10.83 -6.69 -8.55
C HIS A 15 9.81 -6.90 -9.69
N VAL A 16 8.52 -6.74 -9.39
CA VAL A 16 7.43 -6.90 -10.35
C VAL A 16 6.52 -5.68 -10.30
N THR A 17 6.13 -5.18 -11.47
CA THR A 17 5.08 -4.16 -11.62
C THR A 17 3.94 -4.71 -12.46
N CYS A 18 2.71 -4.63 -11.95
CA CYS A 18 1.50 -4.97 -12.68
C CYS A 18 0.66 -3.70 -12.88
N ILE A 19 0.28 -3.39 -14.12
CA ILE A 19 -0.55 -2.23 -14.48
C ILE A 19 -1.86 -2.73 -15.05
N TYR A 20 -2.96 -2.33 -14.42
CA TYR A 20 -4.31 -2.74 -14.78
C TYR A 20 -5.07 -1.60 -15.48
N PRO A 21 -6.00 -1.93 -16.38
CA PRO A 21 -6.92 -0.94 -16.94
C PRO A 21 -7.65 -0.18 -15.82
N GLY A 22 -7.86 1.11 -16.01
CA GLY A 22 -8.46 1.97 -15.00
C GLY A 22 -7.47 2.61 -14.03
N GLY A 23 -6.17 2.33 -14.12
CA GLY A 23 -5.11 3.04 -13.40
C GLY A 23 -4.69 2.41 -12.07
N TYR A 24 -5.13 1.19 -11.78
CA TYR A 24 -4.65 0.41 -10.64
C TYR A 24 -3.26 -0.16 -10.94
N VAL A 25 -2.33 -0.03 -10.01
CA VAL A 25 -0.94 -0.50 -10.16
C VAL A 25 -0.52 -1.26 -8.92
N THR A 26 0.14 -2.40 -9.11
CA THR A 26 0.77 -3.19 -8.05
C THR A 26 2.27 -3.23 -8.25
N TYR A 27 3.03 -2.99 -7.19
CA TYR A 27 4.47 -3.19 -7.12
C TYR A 27 4.77 -4.27 -6.09
N ILE A 28 5.53 -5.29 -6.47
CA ILE A 28 5.99 -6.36 -5.58
C ILE A 28 7.50 -6.29 -5.55
N TYR A 29 8.07 -6.15 -4.37
CA TYR A 29 9.51 -6.10 -4.18
C TYR A 29 10.00 -7.40 -3.53
N PRO A 30 11.24 -7.81 -3.88
CA PRO A 30 11.92 -8.87 -3.15
C PRO A 30 11.94 -8.57 -1.65
N GLY A 31 11.80 -9.62 -0.83
CA GLY A 31 11.74 -9.47 0.63
C GLY A 31 10.34 -9.22 1.18
N GLY A 32 9.31 -9.10 0.34
CA GLY A 32 7.91 -9.11 0.77
C GLY A 32 7.26 -7.73 0.97
N TYR A 33 7.91 -6.66 0.52
CA TYR A 33 7.28 -5.34 0.45
C TYR A 33 6.36 -5.26 -0.78
N VAL A 34 5.13 -4.81 -0.59
CA VAL A 34 4.13 -4.69 -1.66
C VAL A 34 3.45 -3.34 -1.58
N THR A 35 3.28 -2.69 -2.73
CA THR A 35 2.55 -1.43 -2.87
C THR A 35 1.41 -1.59 -3.86
N TRP A 36 0.24 -1.07 -3.50
CA TRP A 36 -0.91 -0.95 -4.39
C TRP A 36 -1.28 0.53 -4.52
N ILE A 37 -1.44 0.98 -5.74
CA ILE A 37 -1.90 2.33 -6.07
C ILE A 37 -3.24 2.18 -6.77
N TYR A 38 -4.26 2.76 -6.17
CA TYR A 38 -5.62 2.73 -6.67
C TYR A 38 -5.95 4.03 -7.43
N PRO A 39 -6.85 3.95 -8.42
CA PRO A 39 -7.38 5.14 -9.07
C PRO A 39 -7.97 6.09 -8.03
N GLY A 40 -7.73 7.39 -8.20
CA GLY A 40 -8.14 8.40 -7.23
C GLY A 40 -7.11 8.69 -6.13
N GLY A 41 -5.97 8.00 -6.09
CA GLY A 41 -4.82 8.36 -5.24
C GLY A 41 -4.75 7.66 -3.89
N TYR A 42 -5.58 6.63 -3.66
CA TYR A 42 -5.43 5.77 -2.49
C TYR A 42 -4.25 4.81 -2.69
N VAL A 43 -3.39 4.68 -1.68
CA VAL A 43 -2.20 3.82 -1.72
C VAL A 43 -2.18 2.91 -0.50
N THR A 44 -1.92 1.63 -0.71
CA THR A 44 -1.67 0.66 0.37
C THR A 44 -0.25 0.12 0.24
N CYS A 45 0.48 0.08 1.34
CA CYS A 45 1.82 -0.50 1.44
C CYS A 45 1.79 -1.59 2.51
N ILE A 46 2.27 -2.78 2.20
CA ILE A 46 2.51 -3.85 3.19
C ILE A 46 4.00 -4.10 3.25
N TYR A 47 4.54 -4.02 4.46
CA TYR A 47 5.95 -4.24 4.74
C TYR A 47 6.19 -5.63 5.30
N PRO A 48 7.41 -6.17 5.10
CA PRO A 48 7.82 -7.39 5.77
C PRO A 48 7.64 -7.26 7.28
N GLY A 49 7.16 -8.32 7.93
CA GLY A 49 6.85 -8.30 9.37
C GLY A 49 5.45 -7.80 9.72
N GLY A 50 4.61 -7.41 8.74
CA GLY A 50 3.18 -7.17 8.96
C GLY A 50 2.77 -5.72 9.24
N HIS A 51 3.68 -4.76 9.07
CA HIS A 51 3.33 -3.34 9.11
C HIS A 51 2.58 -2.96 7.82
N VAL A 52 1.49 -2.21 7.95
CA VAL A 52 0.66 -1.75 6.83
C VAL A 52 0.54 -0.23 6.89
N THR A 53 0.67 0.44 5.76
CA THR A 53 0.40 1.87 5.62
C THR A 53 -0.64 2.09 4.54
N CYS A 54 -1.68 2.86 4.85
CA CYS A 54 -2.66 3.31 3.87
C CYS A 54 -2.62 4.84 3.78
N ILE A 55 -2.53 5.37 2.57
CA ILE A 55 -2.54 6.81 2.29
C ILE A 55 -3.80 7.09 1.50
N TYR A 56 -4.64 7.98 2.02
CA TYR A 56 -5.89 8.37 1.41
C TYR A 56 -5.74 9.69 0.67
N PRO A 57 -6.54 9.89 -0.40
CA PRO A 57 -6.65 11.18 -1.04
C PRO A 57 -6.99 12.27 -0.01
N GLY A 58 -6.37 13.43 -0.13
CA GLY A 58 -6.52 14.52 0.84
C GLY A 58 -5.56 14.47 2.03
N GLY A 59 -4.67 13.48 2.13
CA GLY A 59 -3.54 13.49 3.07
C GLY A 59 -3.78 12.79 4.41
N TYR A 60 -4.87 12.03 4.54
CA TYR A 60 -5.07 11.14 5.69
C TYR A 60 -4.22 9.87 5.53
N VAL A 61 -3.52 9.46 6.59
CA VAL A 61 -2.65 8.28 6.59
C VAL A 61 -2.99 7.39 7.79
N THR A 62 -3.06 6.08 7.57
CA THR A 62 -3.14 5.09 8.65
C THR A 62 -1.94 4.15 8.60
N CYS A 63 -1.38 3.85 9.76
CA CYS A 63 -0.31 2.87 9.94
C CYS A 63 -0.77 1.82 10.94
N ILE A 64 -0.71 0.55 10.56
CA ILE A 64 -1.03 -0.59 11.42
C ILE A 64 0.28 -1.34 11.65
N TYR A 65 0.68 -1.45 12.91
CA TYR A 65 1.92 -2.11 13.31
C TYR A 65 1.64 -3.55 13.77
N PRO A 66 2.64 -4.42 13.67
CA PRO A 66 2.58 -5.74 14.30
C PRO A 66 2.27 -5.59 15.79
N GLY A 67 1.40 -6.45 16.31
CA GLY A 67 0.89 -6.34 17.68
C GLY A 67 -0.35 -5.47 17.83
N GLY A 68 -0.86 -4.85 16.76
CA GLY A 68 -2.17 -4.19 16.76
C GLY A 68 -2.17 -2.71 17.14
N HIS A 69 -1.01 -2.09 17.31
CA HIS A 69 -0.91 -0.64 17.44
C HIS A 69 -1.28 0.04 16.10
N VAL A 70 -2.11 1.08 16.15
CA VAL A 70 -2.54 1.84 14.98
C VAL A 70 -2.25 3.32 15.19
N THR A 71 -1.69 3.98 14.17
CA THR A 71 -1.51 5.43 14.13
C THR A 71 -2.30 6.02 12.97
N CYS A 72 -3.04 7.09 13.21
CA CYS A 72 -3.73 7.84 12.17
C CYS A 72 -3.20 9.28 12.13
N ILE A 73 -2.85 9.77 10.95
CA ILE A 73 -2.35 11.13 10.72
C ILE A 73 -3.37 11.82 9.82
N TYR A 74 -3.90 12.94 10.29
CA TYR A 74 -4.90 13.73 9.59
C TYR A 74 -4.27 14.91 8.85
N PRO A 75 -4.93 15.42 7.80
CA PRO A 75 -4.53 16.67 7.17
C PRO A 75 -4.43 17.79 8.22
N GLY A 76 -3.36 18.60 8.14
CA GLY A 76 -3.07 19.62 9.15
C GLY A 76 -2.24 19.12 10.35
N GLY A 77 -1.81 17.85 10.34
CA GLY A 77 -0.79 17.33 11.27
C GLY A 77 -1.32 16.77 12.59
N HIS A 78 -2.64 16.63 12.75
CA HIS A 78 -3.21 15.97 13.93
C HIS A 78 -2.94 14.45 13.89
N VAL A 79 -2.52 13.86 15.01
CA VAL A 79 -2.16 12.44 15.12
C VAL A 79 -2.94 11.77 16.24
N THR A 80 -3.49 10.58 15.97
CA THR A 80 -4.09 9.70 16.98
C THR A 80 -3.40 8.34 16.99
N CYS A 81 -3.31 7.73 18.18
CA CYS A 81 -2.75 6.40 18.38
C CYS A 81 -3.74 5.51 19.13
N ILE A 82 -3.87 4.26 18.70
CA ILE A 82 -4.67 3.22 19.34
C ILE A 82 -3.72 2.07 19.67
N TYR A 83 -3.70 1.66 20.94
CA TYR A 83 -2.88 0.54 21.41
C TYR A 83 -3.76 -0.69 21.66
N PRO A 84 -3.23 -1.91 21.44
CA PRO A 84 -3.90 -3.13 21.87
C PRO A 84 -4.07 -3.13 23.41
N GLY A 85 -5.13 -3.77 23.89
CA GLY A 85 -5.38 -3.99 25.32
C GLY A 85 -4.63 -5.19 25.89
#